data_AF-A0A8S3HEV6-F1
#
_entry.id   AF-A0A8S3HEV6-F1
#
_cell.length_a   1.000
_cell.length_b   1.000
_cell.length_c   1.000
_cell.angle_alpha   90.00
_cell.angle_beta   90.00
_cell.angle_gamma   90.00
#
_symmetry.space_group_name_H-M   'P 1'
#
loop_
_entity.id
_entity.type
_entity.pdbx_description
1 polymer ?
#
loop_
_entity_poly.entity_id
_entity_poly.type
_entity_poly.pdbx_seq_one_letter_code
_entity_poly.pdbx_strand_id
1 'polypeptide(L)'
;MANAFSPGGGYRKGDGAQEENIFRRSNYYRSLDMDLDDGKPADRVYCTINCDTKPLIGGEKMYPMDEFGAIYTSGLTVFRQPENNGYDFMDTPVYDVCAIAIAAYRNPRLDRDDKNLLSKKYSIKMRKKIENIFAIAHHHNHDCLVLSAFGCGAFRNPPTYVAKIFKSVIKQYAGFFEHIYFAIIDDHNTGLDFNPNGNYRPFQEVLDKVQYKPVRQEMPDMMIGPWRILNKTNNDDIVLDDVRIWNLQPCHYGGQCRDLDKQQHCREYMHPPLCPYTDSSRDSTNVG
;
A
#
# COMPACT_ATOMS: atom_id res chain seq x y z
N MET A 1 -6.65 3.35 6.20
CA MET A 1 -7.49 3.48 5.00
C MET A 1 -8.04 4.89 5.00
N ALA A 2 -7.79 5.67 3.95
CA ALA A 2 -8.23 7.07 3.89
C ALA A 2 -9.30 7.29 2.82
N ASN A 3 -10.13 8.30 3.01
CA ASN A 3 -10.99 8.86 1.99
C ASN A 3 -10.13 9.68 1.02
N ALA A 4 -10.40 9.62 -0.30
CA ALA A 4 -9.59 10.32 -1.29
C ALA A 4 -9.85 11.85 -1.34
N PHE A 5 -10.99 12.31 -0.83
CA PHE A 5 -11.50 13.67 -1.05
C PHE A 5 -11.59 14.50 0.22
N SER A 6 -11.73 13.87 1.38
CA SER A 6 -11.94 14.57 2.64
C SER A 6 -11.14 13.91 3.77
N PRO A 7 -10.35 14.68 4.54
CA PRO A 7 -9.60 14.14 5.66
C PRO A 7 -10.54 13.59 6.71
N GLY A 8 -10.31 12.35 7.15
CA GLY A 8 -11.12 11.75 8.21
C GLY A 8 -12.50 11.31 7.75
N GLY A 9 -12.75 11.28 6.44
CA GLY A 9 -14.06 10.93 5.88
C GLY A 9 -15.19 11.76 6.48
N GLY A 10 -16.15 11.08 7.09
CA GLY A 10 -17.33 11.70 7.72
C GLY A 10 -17.22 11.92 9.23
N TYR A 11 -16.01 11.98 9.82
CA TYR A 11 -15.85 11.88 11.28
C TYR A 11 -16.64 12.94 12.08
N ARG A 12 -16.78 14.15 11.53
CA ARG A 12 -17.57 15.26 12.12
C ARG A 12 -19.08 15.03 12.08
N LYS A 13 -19.56 14.19 11.16
CA LYS A 13 -20.99 13.88 10.97
C LYS A 13 -21.46 12.68 11.80
N GLY A 14 -20.52 11.94 12.40
CA GLY A 14 -20.82 10.71 13.13
C GLY A 14 -20.76 9.44 12.29
N ASP A 15 -20.18 9.49 11.08
CA ASP A 15 -20.02 8.30 10.25
C ASP A 15 -19.11 7.27 10.96
N GLY A 16 -19.43 5.98 10.80
CA GLY A 16 -18.78 4.87 11.50
C GLY A 16 -17.96 3.98 10.57
N ALA A 17 -16.73 4.40 10.27
CA ALA A 17 -15.74 3.59 9.55
C ALA A 17 -14.33 3.74 10.17
N GLN A 18 -13.36 2.99 9.65
CA GLN A 18 -12.01 2.91 10.22
C GLN A 18 -11.34 4.28 10.34
N GLU A 19 -11.42 5.10 9.30
CA GLU A 19 -10.76 6.41 9.26
C GLU A 19 -11.36 7.35 10.32
N GLU A 20 -12.68 7.40 10.38
CA GLU A 20 -13.45 8.20 11.31
C GLU A 20 -13.16 7.82 12.77
N ASN A 21 -13.03 6.52 13.05
CA ASN A 21 -12.69 6.03 14.38
C ASN A 21 -11.28 6.47 14.81
N ILE A 22 -10.31 6.40 13.91
CA ILE A 22 -8.94 6.88 14.18
C ILE A 22 -8.94 8.39 14.44
N PHE A 23 -9.65 9.17 13.61
CA PHE A 23 -9.74 10.63 13.76
C PHE A 23 -10.38 11.03 15.08
N ARG A 24 -11.46 10.36 15.51
CA ARG A 24 -12.12 10.66 16.78
C ARG A 24 -11.26 10.29 17.99
N ARG A 25 -10.37 9.30 17.87
CA ARG A 25 -9.62 8.74 19.01
C ARG A 25 -8.20 9.25 19.17
N SER A 26 -7.73 10.06 18.23
CA SER A 26 -6.35 10.54 18.20
C SER A 26 -6.28 12.01 17.84
N ASN A 27 -5.08 12.57 17.90
CA ASN A 27 -4.81 13.92 17.40
C ASN A 27 -4.63 13.95 15.87
N TYR A 28 -4.90 12.86 15.14
CA TYR A 28 -4.63 12.76 13.71
C TYR A 28 -5.41 13.79 12.88
N TYR A 29 -6.61 14.17 13.34
CA TYR A 29 -7.39 15.24 12.72
C TYR A 29 -6.60 16.56 12.65
N ARG A 30 -5.74 16.87 13.62
CA ARG A 30 -4.91 18.10 13.60
C ARG A 30 -3.86 18.08 12.48
N SER A 31 -3.48 16.89 12.02
CA SER A 31 -2.49 16.74 10.95
C SER A 31 -3.10 16.84 9.56
N LEU A 32 -4.31 16.31 9.36
CA LEU A 32 -4.91 16.15 8.03
C LEU A 32 -6.11 17.08 7.78
N ASP A 33 -6.84 17.49 8.82
CA ASP A 33 -7.96 18.42 8.71
C ASP A 33 -7.42 19.86 8.80
N MET A 34 -7.18 20.47 7.64
CA MET A 34 -6.58 21.81 7.51
C MET A 34 -7.38 22.91 8.23
N ASP A 35 -8.70 22.74 8.40
CA ASP A 35 -9.51 23.70 9.14
C ASP A 35 -9.20 23.72 10.64
N LEU A 36 -8.52 22.67 11.14
CA LEU A 36 -8.11 22.50 12.53
C LEU A 36 -6.58 22.45 12.69
N ASP A 37 -5.82 22.66 11.61
CA ASP A 37 -4.37 22.74 11.67
C ASP A 37 -3.98 24.04 12.39
N ASP A 38 -3.54 23.90 13.64
CA ASP A 38 -3.09 25.03 14.47
C ASP A 38 -1.59 25.33 14.27
N GLY A 39 -0.98 24.82 13.20
CA GLY A 39 0.42 25.04 12.83
C GLY A 39 1.42 24.36 13.76
N LYS A 40 0.96 23.50 14.68
CA LYS A 40 1.85 22.70 15.54
C LYS A 40 2.33 21.47 14.75
N PRO A 41 3.64 21.20 14.72
CA PRO A 41 4.23 20.31 13.74
C PRO A 41 3.99 18.85 14.15
N ALA A 42 3.01 18.21 13.52
CA ALA A 42 3.26 16.83 13.14
C ALA A 42 4.21 16.88 11.94
N ASP A 43 5.28 16.08 11.95
CA ASP A 43 6.12 15.96 10.76
C ASP A 43 5.32 15.22 9.70
N ARG A 44 4.96 15.97 8.65
CA ARG A 44 4.14 15.53 7.53
C ARG A 44 5.00 15.42 6.28
N VAL A 45 4.92 14.27 5.63
CA VAL A 45 5.56 14.05 4.33
C VAL A 45 4.50 13.65 3.31
N TYR A 46 4.42 14.42 2.24
CA TYR A 46 3.66 14.04 1.06
C TYR A 46 4.53 13.19 0.15
N CYS A 47 4.03 12.02 -0.24
CA CYS A 47 4.67 11.17 -1.23
C CYS A 47 3.93 11.33 -2.55
N THR A 48 4.60 11.92 -3.55
CA THR A 48 4.01 12.15 -4.88
C THR A 48 3.94 10.84 -5.68
N ILE A 49 3.24 10.89 -6.81
CA ILE A 49 3.20 9.81 -7.80
C ILE A 49 4.60 9.39 -8.32
N ASN A 50 5.59 10.29 -8.25
CA ASN A 50 6.96 10.03 -8.69
C ASN A 50 7.86 9.47 -7.58
N CYS A 51 7.29 9.15 -6.41
CA CYS A 51 8.00 8.79 -5.18
C CYS A 51 8.87 9.93 -4.62
N ASP A 52 8.62 11.18 -5.02
CA ASP A 52 9.23 12.34 -4.36
C ASP A 52 8.59 12.53 -2.98
N THR A 53 9.41 12.70 -1.95
CA THR A 53 8.97 13.10 -0.62
C THR A 53 9.09 14.61 -0.47
N LYS A 54 8.00 15.28 -0.09
CA LYS A 54 7.98 16.72 0.20
C LYS A 54 7.47 16.96 1.61
N PRO A 55 8.18 17.72 2.46
CA PRO A 55 7.64 18.19 3.73
C PRO A 55 6.39 19.03 3.45
N LEU A 56 5.29 18.75 4.14
CA LEU A 56 4.06 19.55 4.04
C LEU A 56 4.10 20.66 5.09
N ILE A 57 4.41 21.88 4.64
CA ILE A 57 4.37 23.10 5.44
C ILE A 57 2.93 23.65 5.43
N GLY A 58 2.45 24.17 6.56
CA GLY A 58 1.05 24.56 6.74
C GLY A 58 0.49 25.42 5.60
N GLY A 59 -0.70 25.04 5.09
CA GLY A 59 -1.41 25.73 4.02
C GLY A 59 -1.39 25.03 2.66
N GLU A 60 -0.58 23.97 2.46
CA GLU A 60 -0.60 23.18 1.22
C GLU A 60 -1.83 22.26 1.14
N LYS A 61 -2.44 22.19 -0.05
CA LYS A 61 -3.65 21.41 -0.29
C LYS A 61 -3.34 19.91 -0.36
N MET A 62 -3.64 19.18 0.72
CA MET A 62 -3.47 17.72 0.81
C MET A 62 -4.58 16.90 0.12
N TYR A 63 -5.76 17.48 -0.03
CA TYR A 63 -6.95 16.82 -0.55
C TYR A 63 -7.58 17.61 -1.72
N PRO A 64 -8.10 16.96 -2.77
CA PRO A 64 -8.15 15.50 -2.95
C PRO A 64 -6.76 14.91 -3.17
N MET A 65 -6.54 13.69 -2.67
CA MET A 65 -5.27 12.98 -2.77
C MET A 65 -4.99 12.57 -4.21
N ASP A 66 -3.72 12.58 -4.63
CA ASP A 66 -3.33 12.00 -5.91
C ASP A 66 -3.66 10.50 -5.98
N GLU A 67 -3.90 9.99 -7.20
CA GLU A 67 -4.32 8.60 -7.40
C GLU A 67 -3.35 7.58 -6.75
N PHE A 68 -2.04 7.84 -6.72
CA PHE A 68 -1.07 7.00 -6.01
C PHE A 68 -0.39 7.74 -4.85
N GLY A 69 -0.87 8.95 -4.54
CA GLY A 69 -0.34 9.75 -3.44
C GLY A 69 -0.64 9.13 -2.08
N ALA A 70 0.21 9.45 -1.13
CA ALA A 70 0.04 9.08 0.26
C ALA A 70 0.56 10.21 1.15
N ILE A 71 0.02 10.29 2.36
CA ILE A 71 0.46 11.24 3.38
C ILE A 71 1.00 10.42 4.55
N TYR A 72 2.27 10.60 4.87
CA TYR A 72 2.89 10.07 6.07
C TYR A 72 2.81 11.10 7.18
N THR A 73 2.48 10.63 8.39
CA THR A 73 2.38 11.45 9.59
C THR A 73 3.01 10.70 10.75
N SER A 74 3.88 11.37 11.50
CA SER A 74 4.49 10.85 12.73
C SER A 74 4.10 11.66 13.96
N GLY A 75 4.35 11.13 15.15
CA GLY A 75 4.07 11.83 16.42
C GLY A 75 2.58 11.88 16.81
N LEU A 76 1.78 10.93 16.32
CA LEU A 76 0.36 10.86 16.68
C LEU A 76 0.19 10.29 18.09
N THR A 77 -0.83 10.78 18.77
CA THR A 77 -1.26 10.29 20.08
C THR A 77 -2.68 9.74 19.98
N VAL A 78 -2.88 8.49 20.37
CA VAL A 78 -4.19 7.87 20.54
C VAL A 78 -4.56 7.96 22.02
N PHE A 79 -5.65 8.66 22.34
CA PHE A 79 -6.01 9.02 23.71
C PHE A 79 -7.47 8.70 24.06
N ARG A 80 -8.25 8.12 23.14
CA ARG A 80 -9.61 7.64 23.44
C ARG A 80 -9.80 6.15 23.17
N GLN A 81 -10.64 5.55 24.00
CA GLN A 81 -11.16 4.21 23.88
C GLN A 81 -11.98 4.03 22.58
N PRO A 82 -12.25 2.79 22.15
CA PRO A 82 -13.06 2.54 20.97
C PRO A 82 -14.53 2.95 21.17
N GLU A 83 -15.29 2.94 20.07
CA GLU A 83 -16.67 3.45 20.01
C GLU A 83 -17.65 2.74 20.95
N ASN A 84 -17.46 1.43 21.15
CA ASN A 84 -18.26 0.63 22.08
C ASN A 84 -18.09 1.04 23.55
N ASN A 85 -17.03 1.79 23.86
CA ASN A 85 -16.76 2.39 25.17
C ASN A 85 -17.06 3.90 25.16
N GLY A 86 -17.89 4.39 24.23
CA GLY A 86 -18.32 5.79 24.19
C GLY A 86 -17.21 6.80 23.85
N TYR A 87 -16.05 6.35 23.36
CA TYR A 87 -14.88 7.19 23.15
C TYR A 87 -14.35 7.87 24.44
N ASP A 88 -14.48 7.19 25.58
CA ASP A 88 -13.89 7.65 26.85
C ASP A 88 -12.38 7.86 26.74
N PHE A 89 -11.82 8.73 27.58
CA PHE A 89 -10.37 8.91 27.62
C PHE A 89 -9.68 7.62 28.11
N MET A 90 -8.52 7.33 27.52
CA MET A 90 -7.69 6.22 27.97
C MET A 90 -6.90 6.65 29.21
N ASP A 91 -6.83 5.79 30.23
CA ASP A 91 -5.95 6.00 31.38
C ASP A 91 -4.47 6.08 30.98
N THR A 92 -4.10 5.37 29.91
CA THR A 92 -2.75 5.36 29.34
C THR A 92 -2.84 5.57 27.82
N PRO A 93 -2.65 6.81 27.33
CA PRO A 93 -2.59 7.09 25.90
C PRO A 93 -1.41 6.38 25.22
N VAL A 94 -1.55 6.13 23.92
CA VAL A 94 -0.47 5.61 23.08
C VAL A 94 0.16 6.78 22.34
N TYR A 95 1.45 7.01 22.58
CA TYR A 95 2.24 8.09 21.98
C TYR A 95 3.06 7.59 20.79
N ASP A 96 3.62 8.53 20.02
CA ASP A 96 4.56 8.29 18.91
C ASP A 96 4.07 7.32 17.83
N VAL A 97 2.75 7.31 17.61
CA VAL A 97 2.14 6.53 16.54
C VAL A 97 2.42 7.19 15.19
N CYS A 98 2.82 6.39 14.20
CA CYS A 98 2.95 6.83 12.82
C CYS A 98 1.80 6.28 11.97
N ALA A 99 1.36 7.06 10.98
CA ALA A 99 0.25 6.70 10.11
C ALA A 99 0.57 7.02 8.64
N ILE A 100 0.13 6.12 7.76
CA ILE A 100 0.16 6.30 6.31
C ILE A 100 -1.29 6.39 5.82
N ALA A 101 -1.71 7.59 5.41
CA ALA A 101 -2.98 7.80 4.74
C ALA A 101 -2.82 7.50 3.24
N ILE A 102 -3.62 6.55 2.75
CA ILE A 102 -3.76 6.24 1.33
C ILE A 102 -5.19 5.77 1.07
N ALA A 103 -5.77 6.21 -0.05
CA ALA A 103 -7.14 5.87 -0.41
C ALA A 103 -7.21 4.62 -1.29
N ALA A 104 -8.09 3.67 -0.98
CA ALA A 104 -8.39 2.55 -1.88
C ALA A 104 -9.36 2.98 -3.00
N TYR A 105 -9.55 2.14 -4.03
CA TYR A 105 -10.53 2.41 -5.08
C TYR A 105 -11.95 2.15 -4.58
N ARG A 106 -12.86 3.09 -4.78
CA ARG A 106 -14.29 2.91 -4.47
C ARG A 106 -15.01 2.27 -5.65
N ASN A 107 -15.72 1.16 -5.41
CA ASN A 107 -16.46 0.39 -6.42
C ASN A 107 -15.62 0.11 -7.69
N PRO A 108 -14.41 -0.48 -7.56
CA PRO A 108 -13.54 -0.70 -8.70
C PRO A 108 -14.18 -1.65 -9.72
N ARG A 109 -13.77 -1.53 -10.99
CA ARG A 109 -14.22 -2.47 -12.02
C ARG A 109 -13.63 -3.86 -11.75
N LEU A 110 -14.53 -4.84 -11.64
CA LEU A 110 -14.20 -6.25 -11.45
C LEU A 110 -13.90 -6.93 -12.80
N ASP A 111 -13.29 -8.10 -12.74
CA ASP A 111 -13.06 -8.92 -13.93
C ASP A 111 -14.40 -9.35 -14.57
N ARG A 112 -14.38 -9.61 -15.89
CA ARG A 112 -15.60 -9.96 -16.64
C ARG A 112 -16.07 -11.36 -16.31
N ASP A 113 -15.13 -12.28 -16.10
CA ASP A 113 -15.40 -13.70 -15.97
C ASP A 113 -15.48 -14.13 -14.50
N ASP A 114 -14.71 -13.47 -13.61
CA ASP A 114 -14.76 -13.71 -12.17
C ASP A 114 -14.93 -12.40 -11.38
N LYS A 115 -16.15 -12.17 -10.89
CA LYS A 115 -16.48 -10.99 -10.07
C LYS A 115 -15.75 -10.96 -8.72
N ASN A 116 -15.06 -12.02 -8.32
CA ASN A 116 -14.21 -12.00 -7.12
C ASN A 116 -12.81 -11.43 -7.39
N LEU A 117 -12.51 -11.05 -8.64
CA LEU A 117 -11.24 -10.45 -9.02
C LEU A 117 -11.44 -9.00 -9.43
N LEU A 118 -10.44 -8.16 -9.15
CA LEU A 118 -10.36 -6.86 -9.79
C LEU A 118 -10.02 -7.06 -11.27
N SER A 119 -10.53 -6.20 -12.15
CA SER A 119 -10.07 -6.16 -13.54
C SER A 119 -8.57 -5.87 -13.59
N LYS A 120 -7.88 -6.38 -14.61
CA LYS A 120 -6.42 -6.21 -14.81
C LYS A 120 -5.91 -4.79 -14.50
N LYS A 121 -6.62 -3.76 -15.00
CA LYS A 121 -6.30 -2.34 -14.76
C LYS A 121 -6.32 -2.00 -13.26
N TYR A 122 -7.39 -2.38 -12.54
CA TYR A 122 -7.52 -2.11 -11.12
C TYR A 122 -6.62 -2.99 -10.25
N SER A 123 -6.29 -4.21 -10.68
CA SER A 123 -5.33 -5.08 -9.98
C SER A 123 -3.93 -4.45 -9.95
N ILE A 124 -3.44 -3.96 -11.09
CA ILE A 124 -2.14 -3.26 -11.18
C ILE A 124 -2.15 -2.04 -10.27
N LYS A 125 -3.19 -1.23 -10.38
CA LYS A 125 -3.35 0.01 -9.62
C LYS A 125 -3.45 -0.24 -8.11
N MET A 126 -4.22 -1.23 -7.67
CA MET A 126 -4.34 -1.61 -6.27
C MET A 126 -3.01 -2.09 -5.71
N ARG A 127 -2.28 -2.94 -6.46
CA ARG A 127 -0.96 -3.39 -6.05
C ARG A 127 0.01 -2.22 -5.89
N LYS A 128 -0.04 -1.18 -6.74
CA LYS A 128 0.79 0.02 -6.59
C LYS A 128 0.53 0.73 -5.27
N LYS A 129 -0.75 0.95 -4.93
CA LYS A 129 -1.14 1.56 -3.66
C LYS A 129 -0.62 0.76 -2.47
N ILE A 130 -0.75 -0.57 -2.52
CA ILE A 130 -0.23 -1.45 -1.47
C ILE A 130 1.30 -1.35 -1.37
N GLU A 131 2.01 -1.35 -2.49
CA GLU A 131 3.47 -1.21 -2.47
C GLU A 131 3.94 0.15 -1.96
N ASN A 132 3.20 1.24 -2.24
CA ASN A 132 3.52 2.56 -1.70
C ASN A 132 3.44 2.56 -0.16
N ILE A 133 2.49 1.84 0.45
CA ILE A 133 2.44 1.69 1.92
C ILE A 133 3.76 1.10 2.44
N PHE A 134 4.22 0.00 1.82
CA PHE A 134 5.43 -0.69 2.25
C PHE A 134 6.68 0.14 1.98
N ALA A 135 6.77 0.80 0.82
CA ALA A 135 7.90 1.65 0.46
C ALA A 135 8.04 2.83 1.43
N ILE A 136 6.95 3.51 1.76
CA ILE A 136 6.94 4.63 2.70
C ILE A 136 7.35 4.17 4.10
N ALA A 137 6.77 3.05 4.57
CA ALA A 137 7.12 2.51 5.87
C ALA A 137 8.61 2.14 5.97
N HIS A 138 9.14 1.46 4.95
CA HIS A 138 10.56 1.11 4.90
C HIS A 138 11.47 2.35 4.83
N HIS A 139 11.11 3.35 4.02
CA HIS A 139 11.87 4.61 3.91
C HIS A 139 11.97 5.34 5.25
N HIS A 140 10.90 5.30 6.06
CA HIS A 140 10.88 5.88 7.41
C HIS A 140 11.40 4.91 8.49
N ASN A 141 12.06 3.81 8.11
CA ASN A 141 12.68 2.81 9.00
C ASN A 141 11.71 2.14 9.97
N HIS A 142 10.45 1.96 9.58
CA HIS A 142 9.51 1.13 10.35
C HIS A 142 9.82 -0.34 10.13
N ASP A 143 9.89 -1.11 11.21
CA ASP A 143 10.04 -2.57 11.21
C ASP A 143 8.70 -3.29 11.36
N CYS A 144 7.64 -2.59 11.79
CA CYS A 144 6.33 -3.15 12.04
C CYS A 144 5.23 -2.41 11.28
N LEU A 145 4.23 -3.16 10.79
CA LEU A 145 3.06 -2.62 10.11
C LEU A 145 1.76 -3.11 10.76
N VAL A 146 0.82 -2.20 11.00
CA VAL A 146 -0.57 -2.51 11.33
C VAL A 146 -1.46 -2.08 10.16
N LEU A 147 -1.97 -3.06 9.42
CA LEU A 147 -2.75 -2.91 8.20
C LEU A 147 -4.22 -3.30 8.44
N SER A 148 -5.07 -3.04 7.45
CA SER A 148 -6.48 -3.40 7.47
C SER A 148 -6.92 -4.07 6.17
N ALA A 149 -8.19 -4.47 6.09
CA ALA A 149 -8.80 -4.98 4.87
C ALA A 149 -9.01 -3.84 3.85
N PHE A 150 -7.92 -3.41 3.22
CA PHE A 150 -7.82 -2.17 2.46
C PHE A 150 -8.88 -2.06 1.35
N GLY A 151 -9.85 -1.16 1.53
CA GLY A 151 -10.94 -0.92 0.57
C GLY A 151 -12.02 -2.00 0.51
N CYS A 152 -12.00 -3.00 1.39
CA CYS A 152 -12.88 -4.18 1.29
C CYS A 152 -14.28 -3.96 1.88
N GLY A 153 -14.47 -2.97 2.76
CA GLY A 153 -15.78 -2.58 3.32
C GLY A 153 -16.59 -1.70 2.36
N ALA A 154 -16.87 -0.45 2.77
CA ALA A 154 -17.69 0.52 2.01
C ALA A 154 -17.22 0.77 0.55
N PHE A 155 -15.97 0.43 0.22
CA PHE A 155 -15.39 0.63 -1.11
C PHE A 155 -15.50 -0.60 -2.03
N ARG A 156 -16.04 -1.72 -1.53
CA ARG A 156 -16.41 -2.92 -2.29
C ARG A 156 -15.27 -3.53 -3.13
N ASN A 157 -14.05 -3.56 -2.59
CA ASN A 157 -12.97 -4.35 -3.19
C ASN A 157 -13.10 -5.83 -2.76
N PRO A 158 -12.82 -6.81 -3.65
CA PRO A 158 -12.91 -8.23 -3.28
C PRO A 158 -11.87 -8.62 -2.21
N PRO A 159 -12.27 -9.03 -0.99
CA PRO A 159 -11.36 -9.21 0.14
C PRO A 159 -10.27 -10.25 -0.12
N THR A 160 -10.64 -11.44 -0.60
CA THR A 160 -9.68 -12.52 -0.91
C THR A 160 -8.64 -12.10 -1.93
N TYR A 161 -9.05 -11.33 -2.95
CA TYR A 161 -8.13 -10.88 -3.99
C TYR A 161 -7.17 -9.79 -3.48
N VAL A 162 -7.67 -8.83 -2.69
CA VAL A 162 -6.82 -7.83 -2.03
C VAL A 162 -5.81 -8.50 -1.08
N ALA A 163 -6.22 -9.49 -0.29
CA ALA A 163 -5.33 -10.25 0.58
C ALA A 163 -4.22 -10.97 -0.20
N LYS A 164 -4.54 -11.54 -1.37
CA LYS A 164 -3.54 -12.15 -2.27
C LYS A 164 -2.55 -11.12 -2.81
N ILE A 165 -3.00 -9.90 -3.12
CA ILE A 165 -2.11 -8.80 -3.53
C ILE A 165 -1.17 -8.45 -2.37
N PHE A 166 -1.68 -8.27 -1.15
CA PHE A 166 -0.83 -8.05 0.04
C PHE A 166 0.20 -9.16 0.21
N LYS A 167 -0.20 -10.44 0.11
CA LYS A 167 0.72 -11.59 0.21
C LYS A 167 1.89 -11.48 -0.76
N SER A 168 1.61 -11.09 -2.01
CA SER A 168 2.65 -10.89 -3.02
C SER A 168 3.63 -9.77 -2.67
N VAL A 169 3.14 -8.68 -2.09
CA VAL A 169 3.95 -7.53 -1.67
C VAL A 169 4.75 -7.87 -0.41
N ILE A 170 4.15 -8.56 0.56
CA ILE A 170 4.87 -9.03 1.76
C ILE A 170 6.04 -9.93 1.37
N LYS A 171 5.86 -10.84 0.40
CA LYS A 171 6.96 -11.67 -0.13
C LYS A 171 8.06 -10.83 -0.77
N GLN A 172 7.70 -9.77 -1.50
CA GLN A 172 8.66 -8.85 -2.12
C GLN A 172 9.47 -8.06 -1.08
N TYR A 173 8.87 -7.72 0.06
CA TYR A 173 9.51 -7.02 1.18
C TYR A 173 9.99 -7.98 2.29
N ALA A 174 10.23 -9.26 1.96
CA ALA A 174 10.69 -10.23 2.95
C ALA A 174 12.04 -9.81 3.56
N GLY A 175 12.08 -9.68 4.88
CA GLY A 175 13.26 -9.25 5.63
C GLY A 175 13.35 -7.75 5.93
N PHE A 176 12.44 -6.93 5.41
CA PHE A 176 12.38 -5.49 5.73
C PHE A 176 11.49 -5.15 6.93
N PHE A 177 10.54 -6.03 7.26
CA PHE A 177 9.63 -5.87 8.39
C PHE A 177 9.69 -7.11 9.28
N GLU A 178 9.78 -6.91 10.59
CA GLU A 178 9.75 -7.96 11.60
C GLU A 178 8.32 -8.48 11.78
N HIS A 179 7.34 -7.58 11.84
CA HIS A 179 5.94 -7.93 12.07
C HIS A 179 4.96 -7.17 11.18
N ILE A 180 4.00 -7.89 10.60
CA ILE A 180 2.89 -7.31 9.83
C ILE A 180 1.60 -7.87 10.39
N TYR A 181 0.82 -7.02 11.04
CA TYR A 181 -0.48 -7.34 11.61
C TYR A 181 -1.60 -6.81 10.72
N PHE A 182 -2.62 -7.64 10.46
CA PHE A 182 -3.86 -7.20 9.83
C PHE A 182 -4.95 -7.07 10.89
N ALA A 183 -5.18 -5.85 11.39
CA ALA A 183 -6.24 -5.54 12.34
C ALA A 183 -7.55 -5.31 11.59
N ILE A 184 -8.35 -6.38 11.45
CA ILE A 184 -9.58 -6.39 10.65
C ILE A 184 -10.78 -6.50 11.58
N ILE A 185 -11.69 -5.54 11.46
CA ILE A 185 -12.98 -5.53 12.13
C ILE A 185 -14.03 -5.78 11.05
N ASP A 186 -14.86 -6.79 11.26
CA ASP A 186 -16.06 -6.99 10.46
C ASP A 186 -17.16 -6.07 11.00
N ASP A 187 -17.59 -5.13 10.17
CA ASP A 187 -18.62 -4.15 10.49
C ASP A 187 -19.95 -4.48 9.79
N HIS A 188 -20.89 -3.52 9.78
CA HIS A 188 -22.18 -3.64 9.10
C HIS A 188 -22.09 -3.84 7.57
N ASN A 189 -20.90 -3.73 6.96
CA ASN A 189 -20.66 -4.06 5.54
C ASN A 189 -20.28 -5.54 5.33
N THR A 190 -20.34 -6.36 6.38
CA THR A 190 -20.03 -7.79 6.39
C THR A 190 -21.29 -8.64 6.24
N GLY A 191 -21.22 -9.76 5.52
CA GLY A 191 -22.32 -10.72 5.39
C GLY A 191 -23.36 -10.35 4.34
N LEU A 192 -23.11 -9.29 3.56
CA LEU A 192 -23.95 -8.87 2.42
C LEU A 192 -23.63 -9.70 1.17
N ASP A 193 -24.49 -9.65 0.15
CA ASP A 193 -24.31 -10.42 -1.10
C ASP A 193 -22.94 -10.24 -1.77
N PHE A 194 -22.36 -9.04 -1.64
CA PHE A 194 -21.04 -8.70 -2.20
C PHE A 194 -19.87 -8.98 -1.25
N ASN A 195 -20.15 -9.31 0.02
CA ASN A 195 -19.15 -9.61 1.06
C ASN A 195 -19.64 -10.72 2.03
N PRO A 196 -19.99 -11.91 1.51
CA PRO A 196 -20.72 -12.92 2.29
C PRO A 196 -19.89 -13.52 3.43
N ASN A 197 -18.57 -13.53 3.29
CA ASN A 197 -17.64 -14.10 4.28
C ASN A 197 -17.00 -13.06 5.19
N GLY A 198 -17.39 -11.79 5.07
CA GLY A 198 -16.71 -10.69 5.73
C GLY A 198 -15.30 -10.45 5.23
N ASN A 199 -14.60 -9.56 5.94
CA ASN A 199 -13.23 -9.20 5.61
C ASN A 199 -12.22 -10.04 6.38
N TYR A 200 -12.53 -10.43 7.63
CA TYR A 200 -11.59 -11.14 8.49
C TYR A 200 -11.19 -12.49 7.91
N ARG A 201 -12.17 -13.36 7.60
CA ARG A 201 -11.92 -14.74 7.17
C ARG A 201 -11.08 -14.81 5.88
N PRO A 202 -11.37 -14.07 4.80
CA PRO A 202 -10.54 -14.08 3.59
C PRO A 202 -9.08 -13.68 3.83
N PHE A 203 -8.83 -12.69 4.69
CA PHE A 203 -7.47 -12.27 5.03
C PHE A 203 -6.78 -13.31 5.91
N GLN A 204 -7.49 -13.88 6.89
CA GLN A 204 -6.98 -14.95 7.73
C GLN A 204 -6.52 -16.15 6.87
N GLU A 205 -7.37 -16.64 5.97
CA GLU A 205 -7.06 -17.79 5.11
C GLU A 205 -5.82 -17.57 4.22
N VAL A 206 -5.58 -16.33 3.79
CA VAL A 206 -4.48 -16.01 2.86
C VAL A 206 -3.17 -15.66 3.58
N LEU A 207 -3.25 -14.97 4.72
CA LEU A 207 -2.14 -14.25 5.35
C LEU A 207 -1.79 -14.73 6.76
N ASP A 208 -2.70 -15.42 7.46
CA ASP A 208 -2.42 -15.85 8.84
C ASP A 208 -1.21 -16.80 8.88
N LYS A 209 -0.30 -16.53 9.82
CA LYS A 209 0.95 -17.27 10.03
C LYS A 209 1.87 -17.36 8.80
N VAL A 210 1.67 -16.52 7.79
CA VAL A 210 2.61 -16.43 6.66
C VAL A 210 3.93 -15.86 7.15
N GLN A 211 5.01 -16.61 6.89
CA GLN A 211 6.37 -16.18 7.20
C GLN A 211 7.23 -16.30 5.94
N TYR A 212 7.98 -15.25 5.65
CA TYR A 212 9.00 -15.28 4.60
C TYR A 212 10.35 -15.04 5.24
N LYS A 213 11.31 -15.89 4.90
CA LYS A 213 12.70 -15.66 5.27
C LYS A 213 13.30 -14.64 4.30
N PRO A 214 14.19 -13.75 4.76
CA PRO A 214 15.01 -12.97 3.84
C PRO A 214 15.71 -13.93 2.89
N VAL A 215 15.77 -13.58 1.60
CA VAL A 215 16.55 -14.36 0.64
C VAL A 215 18.01 -14.23 1.06
N ARG A 216 18.57 -15.27 1.69
CA ARG A 216 20.01 -15.36 1.97
C ARG A 216 20.75 -15.51 0.64
N GLN A 217 21.15 -14.40 0.05
CA GLN A 217 22.35 -14.37 -0.79
C GLN A 217 23.14 -13.14 -0.40
N GLU A 218 24.38 -13.38 0.04
CA GLU A 218 25.43 -12.37 0.13
C GLU A 218 25.57 -11.74 -1.27
N MET A 219 24.93 -10.60 -1.48
CA MET A 219 25.22 -9.72 -2.60
C MET A 219 25.84 -8.47 -1.99
N PRO A 220 27.17 -8.29 -2.07
CA PRO A 220 27.83 -7.12 -1.52
C PRO A 220 27.36 -5.89 -2.31
N ASP A 221 26.67 -5.00 -1.61
CA ASP A 221 26.22 -3.68 -2.08
C ASP A 221 25.22 -3.64 -3.25
N MET A 222 24.28 -4.60 -3.35
CA MET A 222 23.06 -4.37 -4.15
C MET A 222 22.03 -3.63 -3.30
N MET A 223 21.86 -2.33 -3.59
CA MET A 223 20.75 -1.54 -3.06
C MET A 223 19.43 -2.07 -3.64
N ILE A 224 18.79 -2.97 -2.89
CA ILE A 224 17.44 -3.46 -3.17
C ILE A 224 16.47 -2.36 -2.74
N GLY A 225 16.01 -1.57 -3.72
CA GLY A 225 14.97 -0.54 -3.56
C GLY A 225 13.84 -0.73 -4.59
N PRO A 226 12.58 -0.38 -4.25
CA PRO A 226 11.39 -0.83 -4.97
C PRO A 226 11.03 0.12 -6.14
N TRP A 227 11.17 -0.32 -7.39
CA TRP A 227 10.78 0.47 -8.56
C TRP A 227 9.38 0.10 -9.11
N ARG A 228 8.58 1.13 -9.44
CA ARG A 228 7.26 1.04 -10.12
C ARG A 228 6.82 2.31 -10.90
N ILE A 229 6.49 2.09 -12.18
CA ILE A 229 5.48 2.70 -13.12
C ILE A 229 5.14 4.21 -13.03
N LEU A 230 5.56 4.99 -14.04
CA LEU A 230 5.17 6.40 -14.27
C LEU A 230 4.38 6.60 -15.59
N ASN A 231 3.10 6.97 -15.44
CA ASN A 231 2.11 7.60 -16.36
C ASN A 231 2.05 7.37 -17.90
N LYS A 232 0.87 6.86 -18.30
CA LYS A 232 -0.11 7.28 -19.33
C LYS A 232 0.39 7.76 -20.70
N THR A 233 0.21 6.92 -21.72
CA THR A 233 -0.09 7.39 -23.09
C THR A 233 -1.60 7.44 -23.33
N ASN A 234 -2.01 8.18 -24.36
CA ASN A 234 -3.38 8.65 -24.65
C ASN A 234 -4.46 7.56 -24.81
N ASN A 235 -4.11 6.27 -24.75
CA ASN A 235 -5.03 5.14 -24.95
C ASN A 235 -5.24 4.26 -23.71
N ASP A 236 -4.77 4.66 -22.52
CA ASP A 236 -5.19 4.07 -21.23
C ASP A 236 -4.80 2.57 -21.01
N ASP A 237 -4.00 1.99 -21.91
CA ASP A 237 -3.37 0.66 -21.82
C ASP A 237 -1.91 0.79 -21.29
N ILE A 238 -1.49 -0.14 -20.42
CA ILE A 238 -0.13 -0.21 -19.84
C ILE A 238 0.59 -1.43 -20.44
N VAL A 239 1.80 -1.23 -20.99
CA VAL A 239 2.66 -2.30 -21.54
C VAL A 239 3.92 -2.50 -20.67
N LEU A 240 4.59 -3.65 -20.82
CA LEU A 240 5.75 -4.04 -20.00
C LEU A 240 6.98 -3.12 -20.15
N ASP A 241 6.99 -2.24 -21.16
CA ASP A 241 8.09 -1.33 -21.50
C ASP A 241 8.10 -0.02 -20.67
N ASP A 242 7.13 0.19 -19.77
CA ASP A 242 6.94 1.43 -19.00
C ASP A 242 7.71 1.47 -17.64
N VAL A 243 8.88 0.83 -17.57
CA VAL A 243 9.69 0.69 -16.35
C VAL A 243 10.96 1.53 -16.46
N ARG A 244 11.18 2.52 -15.57
CA ARG A 244 12.49 3.14 -15.36
C ARG A 244 12.88 3.24 -13.89
N ILE A 245 14.16 2.91 -13.66
CA ILE A 245 15.02 3.23 -12.53
C ILE A 245 15.63 4.61 -12.79
N TRP A 246 15.88 5.43 -11.77
CA TRP A 246 16.67 6.64 -11.98
C TRP A 246 18.15 6.31 -12.27
N ASN A 247 18.60 6.93 -13.37
CA ASN A 247 19.95 7.19 -13.87
C ASN A 247 20.82 6.10 -14.53
N LEU A 248 20.34 4.87 -14.72
CA LEU A 248 21.05 3.90 -15.56
C LEU A 248 20.31 3.65 -16.88
N GLN A 249 21.07 3.47 -17.98
CA GLN A 249 20.49 3.11 -19.26
C GLN A 249 19.91 1.67 -19.18
N PRO A 250 18.80 1.36 -19.85
CA PRO A 250 18.31 -0.03 -19.90
C PRO A 250 19.37 -0.94 -20.50
N CYS A 251 19.58 -2.13 -19.93
CA CYS A 251 20.38 -3.15 -20.61
C CYS A 251 19.75 -3.45 -21.97
N HIS A 252 20.54 -3.39 -23.05
CA HIS A 252 20.07 -3.67 -24.41
C HIS A 252 19.41 -5.07 -24.54
N TYR A 253 19.82 -6.02 -23.68
CA TYR A 253 19.32 -7.39 -23.68
C TYR A 253 18.11 -7.61 -22.73
N GLY A 254 17.72 -6.60 -21.95
CA GLY A 254 16.57 -6.67 -21.04
C GLY A 254 16.57 -7.92 -20.14
N GLY A 255 15.44 -8.63 -20.08
CA GLY A 255 15.28 -9.87 -19.31
C GLY A 255 16.01 -11.09 -19.88
N GLN A 256 16.74 -10.95 -20.99
CA GLN A 256 17.59 -12.00 -21.59
C GLN A 256 19.09 -11.74 -21.37
N CYS A 257 19.44 -10.76 -20.53
CA CYS A 257 20.83 -10.46 -20.21
C CYS A 257 21.52 -11.65 -19.51
N ARG A 258 22.68 -12.06 -20.02
CA ARG A 258 23.51 -13.12 -19.45
C ARG A 258 24.59 -12.62 -18.49
N ASP A 259 24.68 -11.30 -18.33
CA ASP A 259 25.73 -10.60 -17.57
C ASP A 259 25.23 -10.11 -16.20
N LEU A 260 24.19 -10.76 -15.65
CA LEU A 260 23.58 -10.42 -14.35
C LEU A 260 24.53 -10.62 -13.16
N ASP A 261 25.61 -11.37 -13.37
CA ASP A 261 26.67 -11.65 -12.39
C ASP A 261 27.82 -10.64 -12.46
N LYS A 262 27.85 -9.76 -13.46
CA LYS A 262 28.91 -8.76 -13.63
C LYS A 262 28.56 -7.47 -12.90
N GLN A 263 29.20 -7.26 -11.75
CA GLN A 263 28.93 -6.12 -10.86
C GLN A 263 29.03 -4.74 -11.54
N GLN A 264 29.97 -4.55 -12.48
CA GLN A 264 30.10 -3.30 -13.23
C GLN A 264 28.89 -3.05 -14.15
N HIS A 265 28.42 -4.09 -14.82
CA HIS A 265 27.24 -4.04 -15.70
C HIS A 265 25.97 -3.72 -14.90
N CYS A 266 25.80 -4.33 -13.72
CA CYS A 266 24.68 -4.04 -12.83
C CYS A 266 24.70 -2.62 -12.23
N ARG A 267 25.87 -1.95 -12.23
CA ARG A 267 26.02 -0.54 -11.82
C ARG A 267 25.80 0.45 -12.97
N GLU A 268 25.89 0.01 -14.22
CA GLU A 268 25.77 0.85 -15.42
C GLU A 268 24.41 0.67 -16.12
N TYR A 269 23.76 -0.49 -15.95
CA TYR A 269 22.56 -0.87 -16.68
C TYR A 269 21.43 -1.47 -15.80
N MET A 270 20.20 -1.10 -16.14
CA MET A 270 18.98 -1.59 -15.49
C MET A 270 18.49 -2.92 -16.11
N HIS A 271 18.01 -3.83 -15.25
CA HIS A 271 17.38 -5.10 -15.62
C HIS A 271 15.96 -5.20 -15.06
N PRO A 272 14.97 -5.70 -15.82
CA PRO A 272 13.61 -5.88 -15.32
C PRO A 272 13.54 -7.05 -14.31
N PRO A 273 12.60 -7.03 -13.34
CA PRO A 273 12.37 -8.18 -12.47
C PRO A 273 11.84 -9.38 -13.28
N LEU A 274 12.36 -10.57 -13.00
CA LEU A 274 11.79 -11.82 -13.49
C LEU A 274 10.33 -11.93 -13.01
N CYS A 275 9.38 -12.03 -13.95
CA CYS A 275 7.97 -12.18 -13.62
C CYS A 275 7.70 -13.64 -13.21
N PRO A 276 7.20 -13.93 -11.99
CA PRO A 276 6.84 -15.29 -11.60
C PRO A 276 5.63 -15.86 -12.37
N TYR A 277 4.99 -15.05 -13.22
CA TYR A 277 3.89 -15.48 -14.11
C TYR A 277 4.34 -15.72 -15.56
N THR A 278 5.62 -15.55 -15.89
CA THR A 278 6.12 -15.84 -17.25
C THR A 278 6.59 -17.28 -17.44
N ASP A 279 6.59 -18.09 -16.39
CA ASP A 279 7.16 -19.46 -16.43
C ASP A 279 6.10 -20.57 -16.46
N SER A 280 4.94 -20.31 -17.07
CA SER A 280 3.92 -21.33 -17.32
C SER A 280 3.78 -21.72 -18.80
N SER A 281 4.77 -21.42 -19.65
CA SER A 281 4.68 -21.79 -21.07
C SER A 281 6.02 -22.05 -21.79
N ARG A 282 7.05 -22.52 -21.09
CA ARG A 282 8.32 -22.92 -21.75
C ARG A 282 8.78 -24.35 -21.51
N ASP A 283 7.92 -25.22 -20.99
CA ASP A 283 8.13 -26.68 -21.07
C ASP A 283 7.21 -27.28 -22.13
N SER A 284 7.51 -26.97 -23.40
CA SER A 284 7.30 -27.88 -24.51
C SER A 284 8.02 -27.33 -25.75
N THR A 285 9.28 -27.74 -25.92
CA THR A 285 9.77 -28.36 -27.17
C THR A 285 11.28 -28.58 -27.12
N ASN A 286 11.67 -29.81 -27.45
CA ASN A 286 12.93 -30.21 -28.09
C ASN A 286 14.21 -30.18 -27.24
N VAL A 287 14.48 -31.33 -26.62
CA VAL A 287 15.82 -31.94 -26.72
C VAL A 287 15.63 -33.19 -27.58
N GLY A 288 16.44 -33.28 -28.63
CA GLY A 288 16.45 -34.38 -29.61
C GLY A 288 17.00 -35.69 -29.08
#